data_AF-A0A7S1NJ82-F1
#
_entry.id   AF-A0A7S1NJ82-F1
#
_cell.length_a   1.000
_cell.length_b   1.000
_cell.length_c   1.000
_cell.angle_alpha   90.00
_cell.angle_beta   90.00
_cell.angle_gamma   90.00
#
_symmetry.space_group_name_H-M   'P 1'
#
loop_
_entity.id
_entity.type
_entity.pdbx_description
1 polymer ?
#
loop_
_entity_poly.entity_id
_entity_poly.type
_entity_poly.pdbx_seq_one_letter_code
_entity_poly.pdbx_strand_id
1 'polypeptide(L)'
;MPEFWEVTQQVLGEVITSPALTEKLLSKPPFRFVHDIVMSLAQTYGFAGGLVEGAERDAKSFVDKEQKIQFLEKIILMVEQVLGSKLAVKASKITSGSEMEKTNDSLQALARAARTPKEGWTKAEEQVLTMTGSQTTKVSTSSSAVDKEAKEMGTKDEPQDPSSPTTPSSRKEKKEKKEKEEKEEKKEAEE
;
A
#
# COMPACT_ATOMS: atom_id res chain seq x y z
N MET A 1 17.40 -0.48 -15.79
CA MET A 1 16.34 0.43 -15.34
C MET A 1 16.85 1.17 -14.13
N PRO A 2 16.45 2.43 -13.87
CA PRO A 2 16.57 2.97 -12.52
C PRO A 2 15.70 2.14 -11.58
N GLU A 3 16.12 1.97 -10.34
CA GLU A 3 15.34 1.29 -9.32
C GLU A 3 14.16 2.17 -8.86
N PHE A 4 13.06 1.55 -8.44
CA PHE A 4 11.84 2.27 -8.04
C PHE A 4 12.08 3.26 -6.88
N TRP A 5 13.09 2.99 -6.04
CA TRP A 5 13.49 3.86 -4.95
C TRP A 5 14.28 5.09 -5.42
N GLU A 6 15.09 5.01 -6.48
CA GLU A 6 15.89 6.14 -7.01
C GLU A 6 14.97 7.24 -7.54
N VAL A 7 13.98 6.86 -8.34
CA VAL A 7 12.95 7.77 -8.88
C VAL A 7 12.18 8.44 -7.74
N THR A 8 11.86 7.68 -6.70
CA THR A 8 11.13 8.19 -5.53
C THR A 8 11.98 9.13 -4.69
N GLN A 9 13.29 8.85 -4.54
CA GLN A 9 14.26 9.71 -3.88
C GLN A 9 14.38 11.07 -4.57
N GLN A 10 14.48 11.09 -5.91
CA GLN A 10 14.54 12.33 -6.69
C GLN A 10 13.24 13.14 -6.58
N VAL A 11 12.09 12.50 -6.85
CA VAL A 11 10.79 13.19 -6.92
C VAL A 11 10.34 13.72 -5.55
N LEU A 12 10.67 13.05 -4.44
CA LEU A 12 10.46 13.59 -3.08
C LEU A 12 11.55 14.59 -2.66
N GLY A 13 12.82 14.39 -3.03
CA GLY A 13 13.93 15.26 -2.59
C GLY A 13 13.87 16.69 -3.12
N GLU A 14 13.18 16.91 -4.25
CA GLU A 14 12.82 18.23 -4.77
C GLU A 14 11.68 18.92 -4.00
N VAL A 15 11.02 18.21 -3.07
CA VAL A 15 9.79 18.65 -2.38
C VAL A 15 9.99 18.68 -0.85
N ILE A 16 10.73 17.74 -0.28
CA ILE A 16 10.99 17.65 1.16
C ILE A 16 12.49 17.49 1.46
N THR A 17 12.97 18.19 2.49
CA THR A 17 14.34 18.10 3.00
C THR A 17 14.50 17.07 4.13
N SER A 18 13.39 16.59 4.68
CA SER A 18 13.32 15.58 5.75
C SER A 18 12.02 14.77 5.61
N PRO A 19 11.95 13.50 6.04
CA PRO A 19 13.03 12.67 6.60
C PRO A 19 14.10 12.28 5.56
N ALA A 20 15.19 11.65 6.02
CA ALA A 20 16.30 11.26 5.15
C ALA A 20 15.90 10.16 4.14
N LEU A 21 15.74 10.55 2.87
CA LEU A 21 15.39 9.66 1.76
C LEU A 21 16.58 8.76 1.39
N THR A 22 16.67 7.59 2.00
CA THR A 22 17.73 6.60 1.75
C THR A 22 17.16 5.34 1.11
N GLU A 23 17.97 4.65 0.29
CA GLU A 23 17.66 3.33 -0.29
C GLU A 23 17.03 2.40 0.74
N LYS A 24 17.67 2.21 1.91
CA LYS A 24 17.19 1.29 2.96
C LYS A 24 15.78 1.60 3.46
N LEU A 25 15.36 2.86 3.46
CA LEU A 25 14.02 3.28 3.85
C LEU A 25 13.03 3.23 2.68
N LEU A 26 13.45 3.56 1.46
CA LEU A 26 12.58 3.54 0.28
C LEU A 26 12.34 2.12 -0.25
N SER A 27 13.35 1.24 -0.20
CA SER A 27 13.22 -0.18 -0.57
C SER A 27 12.33 -0.98 0.37
N LYS A 28 12.17 -0.56 1.64
CA LYS A 28 11.23 -1.17 2.59
C LYS A 28 10.68 -0.15 3.62
N PRO A 29 9.72 0.70 3.23
CA PRO A 29 9.30 1.84 4.05
C PRO A 29 8.54 1.41 5.32
N PRO A 30 9.07 1.72 6.53
CA PRO A 30 8.31 1.55 7.76
C PRO A 30 7.23 2.62 7.85
N PHE A 31 6.09 2.30 8.48
CA PHE A 31 4.97 3.25 8.68
C PHE A 31 5.43 4.62 9.22
N ARG A 32 6.40 4.62 10.13
CA ARG A 32 7.01 5.83 10.72
C ARG A 32 7.51 6.79 9.63
N PHE A 33 8.32 6.30 8.70
CA PHE A 33 8.92 7.07 7.60
C PHE A 33 7.86 7.59 6.61
N VAL A 34 6.81 6.79 6.33
CA VAL A 34 5.68 7.22 5.49
C VAL A 34 4.91 8.36 6.17
N HIS A 35 4.66 8.25 7.48
CA HIS A 35 4.03 9.32 8.27
C HIS A 35 4.89 10.58 8.30
N ASP A 36 6.19 10.44 8.59
CA ASP A 36 7.16 11.55 8.62
C ASP A 36 7.20 12.30 7.27
N ILE A 37 7.13 11.60 6.12
CA ILE A 37 7.00 12.22 4.79
C ILE A 37 5.71 13.03 4.66
N VAL A 38 4.56 12.46 5.03
CA VAL A 38 3.26 13.17 4.98
C VAL A 38 3.27 14.40 5.89
N MET A 39 3.87 14.30 7.08
CA MET A 39 3.96 15.43 8.01
C MET A 39 4.88 16.54 7.48
N SER A 40 5.98 16.17 6.82
CA SER A 40 6.89 17.12 6.17
C SER A 40 6.15 17.89 5.06
N LEU A 41 5.37 17.22 4.20
CA LEU A 41 4.54 17.85 3.18
C LEU A 41 3.44 18.76 3.78
N ALA A 42 2.81 18.32 4.87
CA ALA A 42 1.82 19.11 5.60
C ALA A 42 2.45 20.37 6.24
N GLN A 43 3.71 20.31 6.69
CA GLN A 43 4.43 21.45 7.27
C GLN A 43 4.97 22.41 6.19
N THR A 44 5.59 21.90 5.13
CA THR A 44 6.21 22.73 4.07
C THR A 44 5.17 23.37 3.16
N TYR A 45 4.08 22.66 2.84
CA TYR A 45 3.09 23.13 1.87
C TYR A 45 1.70 23.39 2.46
N GLY A 46 1.35 22.78 3.60
CA GLY A 46 -0.04 22.69 4.06
C GLY A 46 -0.84 21.57 3.40
N PHE A 47 -0.19 20.64 2.69
CA PHE A 47 -0.88 19.53 2.00
C PHE A 47 -1.49 18.55 3.02
N ALA A 48 -2.77 18.21 2.87
CA ALA A 48 -3.54 17.42 3.83
C ALA A 48 -3.55 18.00 5.27
N GLY A 49 -3.32 19.31 5.40
CA GLY A 49 -3.18 20.00 6.69
C GLY A 49 -4.46 20.02 7.53
N GLY A 50 -5.64 20.02 6.89
CA GLY A 50 -6.95 19.88 7.55
C GLY A 50 -7.41 18.43 7.70
N LEU A 51 -6.76 17.48 7.02
CA LEU A 51 -7.15 16.07 7.00
C LEU A 51 -6.49 15.24 8.12
N VAL A 52 -5.36 15.71 8.66
CA VAL A 52 -4.60 15.06 9.74
C VAL A 52 -4.61 15.95 10.97
N GLU A 53 -5.40 15.62 11.99
CA GLU A 53 -5.61 16.48 13.16
C GLU A 53 -5.32 15.78 14.50
N GLY A 54 -5.00 16.59 15.51
CA GLY A 54 -4.84 16.16 16.90
C GLY A 54 -3.83 15.01 17.06
N ALA A 55 -4.33 13.86 17.52
CA ALA A 55 -3.52 12.67 17.76
C ALA A 55 -2.80 12.16 16.49
N GLU A 56 -3.39 12.31 15.30
CA GLU A 56 -2.80 11.78 14.06
C GLU A 56 -1.51 12.50 13.64
N ARG A 57 -1.16 13.63 14.28
CA ARG A 57 0.10 14.36 14.03
C ARG A 57 1.32 13.77 14.73
N ASP A 58 1.19 12.92 15.75
CA ASP A 58 2.33 12.14 16.29
C ASP A 58 2.23 10.68 15.87
N ALA A 59 3.23 10.19 15.12
CA ALA A 59 3.35 8.79 14.74
C ALA A 59 3.38 7.80 15.94
N LYS A 60 3.50 8.26 17.20
CA LYS A 60 3.37 7.44 18.43
C LYS A 60 1.92 7.18 18.85
N SER A 61 0.95 8.02 18.47
CA SER A 61 -0.45 7.84 18.87
C SER A 61 -1.09 6.59 18.28
N PHE A 62 -0.59 6.20 17.10
CA PHE A 62 -0.96 4.99 16.36
C PHE A 62 -0.51 3.73 17.10
N VAL A 63 -1.25 3.33 18.13
CA VAL A 63 -1.08 2.03 18.79
C VAL A 63 -1.60 0.94 17.87
N ASP A 64 -2.86 1.05 17.45
CA ASP A 64 -3.54 0.00 16.69
C ASP A 64 -3.07 -0.10 15.25
N LYS A 65 -3.24 -1.29 14.66
CA LYS A 65 -3.04 -1.50 13.22
C LYS A 65 -4.12 -0.78 12.40
N GLU A 66 -5.33 -0.74 12.91
CA GLU A 66 -6.51 -0.17 12.25
C GLU A 66 -6.37 1.35 12.04
N GLN A 67 -5.94 2.07 13.08
CA GLN A 67 -5.63 3.51 12.98
C GLN A 67 -4.59 3.81 11.89
N LYS A 68 -3.56 2.96 11.74
CA LYS A 68 -2.52 3.11 10.70
C LYS A 68 -3.09 2.90 9.30
N ILE A 69 -4.01 1.94 9.15
CA ILE A 69 -4.70 1.68 7.88
C ILE A 69 -5.57 2.90 7.54
N GLN A 70 -6.44 3.34 8.45
CA GLN A 70 -7.35 4.46 8.22
C GLN A 70 -6.63 5.77 7.89
N PHE A 71 -5.52 6.09 8.57
CA PHE A 71 -4.66 7.22 8.23
C PHE A 71 -4.11 7.11 6.80
N LEU A 72 -3.57 5.96 6.42
CA LEU A 72 -3.03 5.74 5.08
C LEU A 72 -4.13 5.79 4.01
N GLU A 73 -5.36 5.31 4.30
CA GLU A 73 -6.49 5.39 3.37
C GLU A 73 -6.97 6.83 3.17
N LYS A 74 -7.02 7.68 4.22
CA LYS A 74 -7.27 9.12 4.08
C LYS A 74 -6.24 9.77 3.13
N ILE A 75 -4.96 9.50 3.31
CA ILE A 75 -3.89 10.09 2.49
C ILE A 75 -3.91 9.56 1.05
N ILE A 76 -4.17 8.27 0.84
CA ILE A 76 -4.36 7.70 -0.50
C ILE A 76 -5.53 8.40 -1.20
N LEU A 77 -6.71 8.46 -0.57
CA LEU A 77 -7.88 9.11 -1.15
C LEU A 77 -7.64 10.60 -1.47
N MET A 78 -6.90 11.32 -0.62
CA MET A 78 -6.52 12.71 -0.86
C MET A 78 -5.65 12.88 -2.12
N VAL A 79 -4.67 11.99 -2.31
CA VAL A 79 -3.85 11.98 -3.54
C VAL A 79 -4.69 11.58 -4.76
N GLU A 80 -5.63 10.63 -4.63
CA GLU A 80 -6.55 10.23 -5.69
C GLU A 80 -7.48 11.39 -6.12
N GLN A 81 -8.01 12.18 -5.17
CA GLN A 81 -8.82 13.35 -5.48
C GLN A 81 -7.99 14.46 -6.15
N VAL A 82 -6.79 14.77 -5.65
CA VAL A 82 -5.94 15.85 -6.19
C VAL A 82 -5.39 15.52 -7.58
N LEU A 83 -5.11 14.26 -7.89
CA LEU A 83 -4.60 13.81 -9.19
C LEU A 83 -5.68 13.28 -10.15
N GLY A 84 -6.94 13.14 -9.70
CA GLY A 84 -8.01 12.48 -10.46
C GLY A 84 -7.71 11.03 -10.88
N SER A 85 -6.72 10.40 -10.23
CA SER A 85 -6.07 9.17 -10.71
C SER A 85 -5.96 8.15 -9.59
N LYS A 86 -6.55 6.95 -9.81
CA LYS A 86 -6.62 5.90 -8.78
C LYS A 86 -5.28 5.19 -8.58
N LEU A 87 -4.88 4.95 -7.33
CA LEU A 87 -3.62 4.30 -6.98
C LEU A 87 -3.81 2.78 -6.85
N ALA A 88 -2.79 2.01 -7.27
CA ALA A 88 -2.81 0.53 -7.21
C ALA A 88 -2.42 -0.03 -5.83
N VAL A 89 -2.08 0.84 -4.88
CA VAL A 89 -1.61 0.50 -3.53
C VAL A 89 -2.79 0.24 -2.58
N LYS A 90 -2.54 -0.42 -1.44
CA LYS A 90 -3.51 -0.61 -0.35
C LYS A 90 -2.85 -0.31 0.99
N ALA A 91 -3.49 0.49 1.83
CA ALA A 91 -2.99 0.86 3.16
C ALA A 91 -2.62 -0.36 4.04
N SER A 92 -3.40 -1.44 3.98
CA SER A 92 -3.10 -2.71 4.63
C SER A 92 -1.75 -3.34 4.21
N LYS A 93 -1.30 -3.12 2.96
CA LYS A 93 -0.04 -3.65 2.42
C LYS A 93 1.16 -2.78 2.78
N ILE A 94 0.99 -1.46 2.73
CA ILE A 94 1.97 -0.50 3.29
C ILE A 94 2.22 -0.83 4.77
N THR A 95 1.14 -1.00 5.55
CA THR A 95 1.21 -1.35 6.98
C THR A 95 1.87 -2.72 7.24
N SER A 96 1.83 -3.65 6.28
CA SER A 96 2.54 -4.95 6.36
C SER A 96 3.92 -4.95 5.70
N GLY A 97 4.46 -3.80 5.30
CA GLY A 97 5.77 -3.70 4.63
C GLY A 97 5.85 -4.54 3.35
N SER A 98 4.76 -4.55 2.58
CA SER A 98 4.52 -5.39 1.40
C SER A 98 4.12 -4.52 0.20
N GLU A 99 4.37 -4.99 -1.04
CA GLU A 99 4.08 -4.23 -2.28
C GLU A 99 4.82 -2.87 -2.28
N MET A 100 6.14 -2.96 -2.06
CA MET A 100 7.04 -1.82 -1.80
C MET A 100 7.19 -0.91 -3.03
N GLU A 101 7.20 -1.48 -4.23
CA GLU A 101 7.12 -0.77 -5.52
C GLU A 101 5.90 0.17 -5.57
N LYS A 102 4.68 -0.37 -5.38
CA LYS A 102 3.44 0.42 -5.37
C LYS A 102 3.37 1.44 -4.24
N THR A 103 4.06 1.17 -3.13
CA THR A 103 4.20 2.12 -2.04
C THR A 103 5.07 3.31 -2.48
N ASN A 104 6.14 3.07 -3.25
CA ASN A 104 6.96 4.10 -3.87
C ASN A 104 6.20 4.86 -4.97
N ASP A 105 5.41 4.19 -5.81
CA ASP A 105 4.51 4.86 -6.77
C ASP A 105 3.54 5.81 -6.06
N SER A 106 2.98 5.38 -4.92
CA SER A 106 2.11 6.22 -4.08
C SER A 106 2.84 7.42 -3.47
N LEU A 107 4.13 7.28 -3.12
CA LEU A 107 4.97 8.36 -2.62
C LEU A 107 5.35 9.35 -3.74
N GLN A 108 5.62 8.88 -4.95
CA GLN A 108 5.80 9.73 -6.13
C GLN A 108 4.52 10.47 -6.49
N ALA A 109 3.36 9.81 -6.41
CA ALA A 109 2.05 10.43 -6.63
C ALA A 109 1.77 11.52 -5.58
N LEU A 110 2.01 11.23 -4.29
CA LEU A 110 1.92 12.20 -3.20
C LEU A 110 2.81 13.44 -3.43
N ALA A 111 4.06 13.22 -3.86
CA ALA A 111 5.00 14.30 -4.19
C ALA A 111 4.56 15.13 -5.41
N ARG A 112 3.92 14.52 -6.42
CA ARG A 112 3.29 15.24 -7.54
C ARG A 112 2.06 16.03 -7.09
N ALA A 113 1.22 15.46 -6.24
CA ALA A 113 0.04 16.12 -5.68
C ALA A 113 0.42 17.38 -4.88
N ALA A 114 1.48 17.33 -4.07
CA ALA A 114 1.99 18.47 -3.31
C ALA A 114 2.54 19.63 -4.18
N ARG A 115 2.82 19.40 -5.48
CA ARG A 115 3.22 20.45 -6.44
C ARG A 115 2.04 21.07 -7.20
N THR A 116 0.81 20.58 -7.01
CA THR A 116 -0.39 21.14 -7.68
C THR A 116 -0.85 22.45 -7.02
N PRO A 117 -1.67 23.28 -7.69
CA PRO A 117 -2.21 24.50 -7.08
C PRO A 117 -3.10 24.18 -5.86
N LYS A 118 -2.90 24.94 -4.76
CA LYS A 118 -3.59 24.71 -3.48
C LYS A 118 -5.12 24.85 -3.54
N GLU A 119 -5.64 25.52 -4.58
CA GLU A 119 -7.07 25.72 -4.84
C GLU A 119 -7.86 24.41 -5.00
N GLY A 120 -7.20 23.32 -5.38
CA GLY A 120 -7.81 21.98 -5.42
C GLY A 120 -7.82 21.26 -4.07
N TRP A 121 -6.97 21.65 -3.12
CA TRP A 121 -6.69 20.84 -1.93
C TRP A 121 -7.83 20.87 -0.93
N THR A 122 -8.38 22.04 -0.62
CA THR A 122 -9.49 22.14 0.35
C THR A 122 -10.72 21.35 -0.09
N LYS A 123 -11.04 21.35 -1.39
CA LYS A 123 -12.14 20.56 -1.95
C LYS A 123 -11.86 19.05 -1.84
N ALA A 124 -10.62 18.63 -2.12
CA ALA A 124 -10.21 17.25 -1.93
C ALA A 124 -10.27 16.83 -0.45
N GLU A 125 -9.82 17.69 0.48
CA GLU A 125 -9.93 17.45 1.93
C GLU A 125 -11.39 17.33 2.38
N GLU A 126 -12.29 18.22 1.94
CA GLU A 126 -13.74 18.13 2.20
C GLU A 126 -14.34 16.83 1.64
N GLN A 127 -14.02 16.46 0.40
CA GLN A 127 -14.52 15.23 -0.22
C GLN A 127 -14.04 14.00 0.56
N VAL A 128 -12.75 13.89 0.90
CA VAL A 128 -12.23 12.76 1.70
C VAL A 128 -12.81 12.75 3.11
N LEU A 129 -13.04 13.91 3.72
CA LEU A 129 -13.69 14.01 5.03
C LEU A 129 -15.13 13.50 5.00
N THR A 130 -15.91 13.79 3.95
CA THR A 130 -17.25 13.20 3.79
C THR A 130 -17.20 11.69 3.57
N MET A 131 -16.27 11.19 2.75
CA MET A 131 -16.12 9.75 2.46
C MET A 131 -15.66 8.95 3.69
N THR A 132 -14.76 9.48 4.51
CA THR A 132 -14.24 8.80 5.70
C THR A 132 -15.15 8.99 6.91
N GLY A 133 -15.72 10.17 7.10
CA GLY A 133 -16.62 10.52 8.22
C GLY A 133 -17.99 9.85 8.13
N SER A 134 -18.48 9.50 6.93
CA SER A 134 -19.77 8.82 6.76
C SER A 134 -19.79 7.36 7.28
N GLN A 135 -18.69 6.83 7.82
CA GLN A 135 -18.66 5.46 8.36
C GLN A 135 -19.19 5.32 9.80
N THR A 136 -19.42 6.41 10.55
CA THR A 136 -19.90 6.32 11.95
C THR A 136 -21.41 6.42 12.10
N THR A 137 -22.14 7.10 11.20
CA THR A 137 -23.61 7.27 11.33
C THR A 137 -24.38 7.31 10.00
N LYS A 138 -24.63 6.15 9.38
CA LYS A 138 -25.99 5.84 8.86
C LYS A 138 -26.23 4.36 8.63
N VAL A 139 -27.34 3.84 9.16
CA VAL A 139 -27.90 2.56 8.71
C VAL A 139 -28.52 2.74 7.32
N SER A 140 -28.45 1.69 6.50
CA SER A 140 -28.94 1.71 5.12
C SER A 140 -30.42 2.07 5.04
N THR A 141 -30.76 2.95 4.09
CA THR A 141 -32.12 3.06 3.57
C THR A 141 -32.04 3.17 2.05
N SER A 142 -32.55 2.13 1.41
CA SER A 142 -33.16 2.05 0.07
C SER A 142 -33.40 3.36 -0.70
N SER A 143 -33.28 3.42 -2.03
CA SER A 143 -33.08 2.32 -3.01
C SER A 143 -33.04 2.84 -4.47
N SER A 144 -32.37 2.09 -5.37
CA SER A 144 -32.76 1.91 -6.80
C SER A 144 -32.73 3.15 -7.72
N ALA A 145 -32.68 3.09 -9.06
CA ALA A 145 -32.36 2.09 -10.08
C ALA A 145 -32.17 2.87 -11.43
N VAL A 146 -31.73 2.30 -12.58
CA VAL A 146 -31.48 0.90 -12.95
C VAL A 146 -29.97 0.70 -13.27
N ASP A 147 -29.41 0.20 -14.38
CA ASP A 147 -29.89 -0.44 -15.62
C ASP A 147 -28.89 -1.51 -16.12
N LYS A 148 -29.33 -2.48 -16.92
CA LYS A 148 -28.59 -3.72 -17.23
C LYS A 148 -29.21 -4.57 -18.36
N GLU A 149 -28.58 -4.62 -19.53
CA GLU A 149 -28.81 -5.69 -20.52
C GLU A 149 -27.49 -6.18 -21.20
N ALA A 150 -27.52 -7.33 -21.88
CA ALA A 150 -26.34 -8.12 -22.28
C ALA A 150 -26.59 -8.95 -23.55
N LYS A 151 -25.70 -9.95 -23.84
CA LYS A 151 -25.73 -10.96 -24.94
C LYS A 151 -25.42 -10.42 -26.35
N GLU A 152 -24.92 -11.18 -27.34
CA GLU A 152 -24.04 -12.38 -27.45
C GLU A 152 -23.52 -12.43 -28.92
N MET A 153 -22.75 -13.39 -29.47
CA MET A 153 -22.28 -14.76 -29.14
C MET A 153 -20.84 -14.92 -29.71
N GLY A 154 -20.10 -16.03 -29.66
CA GLY A 154 -20.34 -17.46 -29.33
C GLY A 154 -18.97 -18.18 -29.37
N THR A 155 -18.73 -19.41 -29.86
CA THR A 155 -19.47 -20.68 -30.13
C THR A 155 -18.51 -21.46 -31.05
N LYS A 156 -18.05 -22.71 -30.84
CA LYS A 156 -18.34 -23.84 -29.92
C LYS A 156 -16.96 -24.43 -29.46
N ASP A 157 -16.73 -25.57 -28.80
CA ASP A 157 -17.56 -26.73 -28.41
C ASP A 157 -16.96 -27.51 -27.19
N GLU A 158 -17.67 -28.55 -26.75
CA GLU A 158 -17.24 -29.66 -25.86
C GLU A 158 -17.68 -31.02 -26.52
N PRO A 159 -17.53 -32.28 -25.99
CA PRO A 159 -17.73 -32.70 -24.57
C PRO A 159 -16.92 -33.89 -23.97
N GLN A 160 -16.88 -33.93 -22.62
CA GLN A 160 -16.98 -35.10 -21.69
C GLN A 160 -15.99 -36.31 -21.68
N ASP A 161 -15.24 -36.41 -20.55
CA ASP A 161 -15.14 -37.47 -19.49
C ASP A 161 -15.79 -38.89 -19.67
N PRO A 162 -15.46 -39.97 -18.89
CA PRO A 162 -14.36 -40.23 -17.91
C PRO A 162 -13.55 -41.54 -18.15
N SER A 163 -12.42 -41.75 -17.44
CA SER A 163 -12.06 -43.02 -16.75
C SER A 163 -10.68 -43.03 -16.05
N SER A 164 -10.58 -43.81 -14.96
CA SER A 164 -9.35 -44.27 -14.28
C SER A 164 -9.44 -45.81 -14.09
N PRO A 165 -8.48 -46.57 -13.49
CA PRO A 165 -7.13 -46.24 -12.99
C PRO A 165 -6.02 -47.23 -13.44
N THR A 166 -4.73 -46.85 -13.30
CA THR A 166 -3.69 -47.73 -12.67
C THR A 166 -2.39 -46.98 -12.33
N THR A 167 -1.69 -47.47 -11.31
CA THR A 167 -0.37 -47.05 -10.83
C THR A 167 0.53 -48.31 -10.74
N PRO A 168 1.78 -48.27 -10.22
CA PRO A 168 2.76 -47.18 -10.06
C PRO A 168 4.14 -47.49 -10.69
N SER A 169 5.04 -46.50 -10.80
CA SER A 169 6.49 -46.77 -10.66
C SER A 169 7.32 -45.56 -10.20
N SER A 170 7.94 -45.73 -9.04
CA SER A 170 9.28 -45.25 -8.64
C SER A 170 9.93 -44.05 -9.35
N ARG A 171 10.03 -42.90 -8.65
CA ARG A 171 11.34 -42.39 -8.12
C ARG A 171 11.16 -41.18 -7.18
N LYS A 172 10.94 -41.41 -5.88
CA LYS A 172 10.88 -40.36 -4.86
C LYS A 172 11.87 -40.64 -3.73
N GLU A 173 13.04 -40.02 -3.79
CA GLU A 173 14.00 -40.00 -2.68
C GLU A 173 15.05 -38.87 -2.82
N LYS A 174 15.72 -38.54 -1.71
CA LYS A 174 16.93 -37.70 -1.64
C LYS A 174 16.80 -36.21 -1.98
N LYS A 175 16.09 -35.45 -1.14
CA LYS A 175 16.54 -34.08 -0.78
C LYS A 175 16.25 -33.57 0.64
N GLU A 176 15.80 -34.42 1.57
CA GLU A 176 15.88 -34.16 3.01
C GLU A 176 17.24 -34.60 3.56
N LYS A 177 18.28 -33.78 3.34
CA LYS A 177 19.56 -33.91 4.05
C LYS A 177 20.38 -32.61 4.02
N LYS A 178 19.88 -31.55 4.66
CA LYS A 178 20.66 -30.32 4.92
C LYS A 178 20.33 -29.66 6.26
N GLU A 179 20.27 -30.48 7.31
CA GLU A 179 19.95 -30.05 8.69
C GLU A 179 20.81 -30.82 9.72
N LYS A 180 22.04 -31.20 9.35
CA LYS A 180 22.93 -31.99 10.21
C LYS A 180 24.43 -31.72 10.06
N GLU A 181 24.81 -30.49 9.67
CA GLU A 181 26.21 -30.03 9.67
C GLU A 181 26.46 -28.90 10.70
N GLU A 182 25.42 -28.18 11.14
CA GLU A 182 25.53 -27.08 12.13
C GLU A 182 25.56 -27.57 13.60
N LYS A 183 26.10 -28.77 13.87
CA LYS A 183 26.13 -29.34 15.23
C LYS A 183 27.39 -30.12 15.64
N GLU A 184 28.48 -29.99 14.88
CA GLU A 184 29.80 -30.51 15.29
C GLU A 184 30.82 -29.39 15.56
N GLU A 185 30.71 -28.22 14.89
CA GLU A 185 31.53 -27.00 15.13
C GLU A 185 31.22 -26.27 16.46
N LYS A 186 30.78 -27.01 17.49
CA LYS A 186 30.55 -26.47 18.84
C LYS A 186 30.99 -27.42 19.96
N LYS A 187 31.99 -28.25 19.68
CA LYS A 187 32.56 -29.21 20.65
C LYS A 187 34.09 -29.32 20.68
N GLU A 188 34.81 -28.45 19.96
CA GLU A 188 36.28 -28.35 19.95
C GLU A 188 36.78 -26.97 20.45
N ALA A 189 35.99 -26.30 21.30
CA ALA A 189 36.30 -24.97 21.84
C ALA A 189 36.31 -24.91 23.38
N GLU A 190 36.29 -26.07 24.05
CA GLU A 190 36.30 -26.18 25.52
C GLU A 190 36.97 -27.50 25.98
N GLU A 191 38.21 -27.74 25.52
CA GLU A 191 39.22 -28.58 26.16
C GLU A 191 40.62 -27.94 25.96
#